data_AF-A0A2H1C1L7-F1
#
_entry.id   AF-A0A2H1C1L7-F1
#
_cell.length_a   1.000
_cell.length_b   1.000
_cell.length_c   1.000
_cell.angle_alpha   90.00
_cell.angle_beta   90.00
_cell.angle_gamma   90.00
#
_symmetry.space_group_name_H-M   'P 1'
#
loop_
_entity.id
_entity.type
_entity.pdbx_description
1 polymer ?
#
loop_
_entity_poly.entity_id
_entity_poly.type
_entity_poly.pdbx_seq_one_letter_code
_entity_poly.pdbx_strand_id
1 'polypeptide(L)'
;MGDKYYFSRIQLFDSDEIVMPSLKRKIDRKKKKKLDKLEQNGILIGKDATKLLRKAKLLELKSDEDSSQTLRRKWSIAMLRAQGVKVKDDISLLKKSANKVHKIKAKRRDKWRERREQVQQKQEDRQAKREANIQQRKKQRLAKKLRKAKHRGRVFNLD
;
A
#
# COMPACT_ATOMS: atom_id res chain seq x y z
N MET A 1 4.99 45.16 3.51
CA MET A 1 6.13 45.58 4.34
C MET A 1 6.35 44.50 5.40
N GLY A 2 7.35 43.63 5.30
CA GLY A 2 7.49 42.55 6.30
C GLY A 2 8.66 41.58 6.22
N ASP A 3 9.49 41.59 5.18
CA ASP A 3 10.62 40.64 5.05
C ASP A 3 11.95 41.38 4.77
N LYS A 4 12.32 42.37 5.59
CA LYS A 4 13.57 43.14 5.43
C LYS A 4 14.78 42.57 6.20
N TYR A 5 14.60 41.65 7.13
CA TYR A 5 15.68 41.19 8.03
C TYR A 5 15.90 39.67 7.93
N TYR A 6 17.17 39.26 7.89
CA TYR A 6 17.58 37.84 7.78
C TYR A 6 17.04 36.96 8.92
N PHE A 7 16.97 37.53 10.12
CA PHE A 7 16.53 36.83 11.34
C PHE A 7 15.03 36.51 11.38
N SER A 8 14.18 37.09 10.52
CA SER A 8 12.74 36.77 10.50
C SER A 8 12.41 35.39 9.92
N ARG A 9 13.39 34.70 9.32
CA ARG A 9 13.22 33.34 8.76
C ARG A 9 13.62 32.23 9.73
N ILE A 10 14.18 32.59 10.88
CA ILE A 10 14.57 31.60 11.90
C ILE A 10 13.30 31.14 12.62
N GLN A 11 13.04 29.83 12.57
CA GLN A 11 11.97 29.23 13.34
C GLN A 11 12.43 29.12 14.79
N LEU A 12 11.87 29.95 15.68
CA LEU A 12 12.20 29.96 17.11
C LEU A 12 11.69 28.71 17.87
N PHE A 13 10.89 27.87 17.23
CA PHE A 13 10.30 26.68 17.83
C PHE A 13 10.37 25.50 16.84
N ASP A 14 10.67 24.31 17.36
CA ASP A 14 10.51 23.09 16.58
C ASP A 14 9.03 22.83 16.33
N SER A 15 8.68 22.56 15.07
CA SER A 15 7.29 22.33 14.68
C SER A 15 6.70 21.02 15.19
N ASP A 16 7.54 20.10 15.65
CA ASP A 16 7.14 18.83 16.23
C ASP A 16 6.89 18.91 17.74
N GLU A 17 7.40 19.94 18.42
CA GLU A 17 7.20 20.21 19.85
C GLU A 17 5.92 21.02 20.14
N ILE A 18 5.10 21.31 19.13
CA ILE A 18 3.87 22.08 19.30
C ILE A 18 2.82 21.23 20.03
N VAL A 19 2.76 21.40 21.35
CA VAL A 19 1.80 20.71 22.24
C VAL A 19 0.35 21.16 22.00
N MET A 20 0.13 22.41 21.56
CA MET A 20 -1.20 22.99 21.38
C MET A 20 -1.88 22.52 20.08
N PRO A 21 -2.95 21.69 20.13
CA PRO A 21 -3.56 21.12 18.93
C PRO A 21 -4.18 22.19 18.01
N SER A 22 -4.70 23.28 18.59
CA SER A 22 -5.30 24.39 17.84
C SER A 22 -4.27 25.15 16.99
N LEU A 23 -3.04 25.32 17.51
CA LEU A 23 -1.94 25.98 16.82
C LEU A 23 -1.37 25.07 15.72
N LYS A 24 -1.19 23.77 16.00
CA LYS A 24 -0.77 22.77 15.01
C LYS A 24 -1.72 22.75 13.80
N ARG A 25 -3.04 22.69 14.04
CA ARG A 25 -4.06 22.76 12.97
C ARG A 25 -3.95 24.04 12.13
N LYS A 26 -3.71 25.20 12.76
CA LYS A 26 -3.54 26.48 12.04
C LYS A 26 -2.31 26.44 11.12
N ILE A 27 -1.19 25.87 11.59
CA ILE A 27 0.04 25.73 10.81
C ILE A 27 -0.15 24.74 9.66
N ASP A 28 -0.74 23.58 9.92
CA ASP A 28 -1.00 22.57 8.90
C ASP A 28 -1.95 23.10 7.82
N ARG A 29 -2.96 23.87 8.21
CA ARG A 29 -3.84 24.57 7.26
C ARG A 29 -3.07 25.57 6.38
N LYS A 30 -2.14 26.34 6.97
CA LYS A 30 -1.28 27.27 6.19
C LYS A 30 -0.36 26.49 5.24
N LYS A 31 0.27 25.41 5.69
CA LYS A 31 1.11 24.54 4.86
C LYS A 31 0.31 23.93 3.69
N LYS A 32 -0.89 23.42 3.96
CA LYS A 32 -1.81 22.88 2.94
C LYS A 32 -2.16 23.93 1.89
N LYS A 33 -2.57 25.13 2.32
CA LYS A 33 -2.87 26.24 1.38
C LYS A 33 -1.67 26.63 0.51
N LYS A 34 -0.44 26.59 1.06
CA LYS A 34 0.78 26.83 0.26
C LYS A 34 0.98 25.73 -0.78
N LEU A 35 0.80 24.46 -0.40
CA LEU A 35 0.89 23.33 -1.32
C LEU A 35 -0.18 23.40 -2.41
N ASP A 36 -1.43 23.69 -2.06
CA ASP A 36 -2.54 23.81 -3.02
C ASP A 36 -2.25 24.90 -4.07
N LYS A 37 -1.65 26.03 -3.66
CA LYS A 37 -1.22 27.09 -4.60
C LYS A 37 -0.11 26.62 -5.54
N LEU A 38 0.86 25.86 -5.04
CA LEU A 38 1.92 25.28 -5.87
C LEU A 38 1.34 24.29 -6.89
N GLU A 39 0.38 23.47 -6.46
CA GLU A 39 -0.31 22.50 -7.31
C GLU A 39 -1.14 23.20 -8.39
N GLN A 40 -1.84 24.28 -8.07
CA GLN A 40 -2.54 25.12 -9.06
C GLN A 40 -1.59 25.69 -10.12
N ASN A 41 -0.36 26.03 -9.73
CA ASN A 41 0.68 26.50 -10.64
C ASN A 41 1.38 25.38 -11.42
N GLY A 42 0.93 24.13 -11.30
CA GLY A 42 1.52 22.98 -11.99
C GLY A 42 2.78 22.40 -11.33
N ILE A 43 3.11 22.84 -10.11
CA ILE A 43 4.29 22.37 -9.38
C ILE A 43 3.89 21.25 -8.43
N LEU A 44 4.16 20.01 -8.84
CA LEU A 44 3.79 18.83 -8.09
C LEU A 44 4.90 18.41 -7.12
N ILE A 45 4.56 18.29 -5.84
CA ILE A 45 5.47 17.90 -4.76
C ILE A 45 4.80 16.80 -3.94
N GLY A 46 5.54 15.74 -3.63
CA GLY A 46 5.04 14.68 -2.75
C GLY A 46 5.62 13.30 -3.05
N LYS A 47 5.24 12.31 -2.24
CA LYS A 47 5.74 10.93 -2.34
C LYS A 47 4.82 10.03 -3.17
N ASP A 48 3.50 10.20 -3.02
CA ASP A 48 2.47 9.32 -3.62
C ASP A 48 2.33 9.50 -5.14
N ALA A 49 3.03 8.66 -5.91
CA ALA A 49 3.00 8.69 -7.38
C ALA A 49 1.59 8.62 -7.99
N THR A 50 0.69 7.83 -7.42
CA THR A 50 -0.69 7.68 -7.93
C THR A 50 -1.51 8.96 -7.75
N LYS A 51 -1.36 9.65 -6.60
CA LYS A 51 -2.04 10.92 -6.33
C LYS A 51 -1.46 12.02 -7.23
N LEU A 52 -0.13 12.07 -7.36
CA LEU A 52 0.53 13.04 -8.23
C LEU A 52 0.12 12.86 -9.69
N LEU A 53 0.04 11.62 -10.19
CA LEU A 53 -0.44 11.36 -11.55
C LEU A 53 -1.87 11.85 -11.77
N ARG A 54 -2.77 11.68 -10.79
CA ARG A 54 -4.14 12.21 -10.88
C ARG A 54 -4.14 13.73 -10.94
N LYS A 55 -3.34 14.39 -10.11
CA LYS A 55 -3.21 15.85 -10.10
C LYS A 55 -2.64 16.37 -11.42
N ALA A 56 -1.60 15.73 -11.95
CA ALA A 56 -0.99 16.08 -13.23
C ALA A 56 -2.02 16.02 -14.38
N LYS A 57 -2.79 14.94 -14.46
CA LYS A 57 -3.87 14.80 -15.47
C LYS A 57 -4.95 15.87 -15.34
N LEU A 58 -5.34 16.23 -14.12
CA LEU A 58 -6.32 17.29 -13.89
C LEU A 58 -5.80 18.67 -14.28
N LEU A 59 -4.48 18.88 -14.25
CA LEU A 59 -3.84 20.13 -14.67
C LEU A 59 -3.69 20.20 -16.19
N GLU A 60 -3.35 19.09 -16.86
CA GLU A 60 -3.36 18.99 -18.34
C GLU A 60 -4.73 19.37 -18.91
N LEU A 61 -5.82 18.94 -18.26
CA LEU A 61 -7.19 19.25 -18.68
C LEU A 61 -7.61 20.72 -18.44
N LYS A 62 -6.85 21.47 -17.62
CA LYS A 62 -7.18 22.84 -17.20
C LYS A 62 -6.28 23.90 -17.82
N SER A 63 -5.18 23.52 -18.46
CA SER A 63 -4.20 24.47 -18.94
C SER A 63 -4.58 25.02 -20.30
N ASP A 64 -4.98 26.29 -20.33
CA ASP A 64 -4.89 27.12 -21.53
C ASP A 64 -3.43 27.59 -21.67
N GLU A 65 -2.81 27.35 -22.84
CA GLU A 65 -1.37 27.49 -23.06
C GLU A 65 -0.92 28.94 -23.25
N ASP A 66 -0.80 29.69 -22.14
CA ASP A 66 -0.15 31.00 -22.16
C ASP A 66 1.38 30.85 -22.07
N SER A 67 2.10 31.24 -23.13
CA SER A 67 3.56 31.21 -23.20
C SER A 67 4.24 31.94 -22.02
N SER A 68 3.69 33.09 -21.60
CA SER A 68 4.18 33.87 -20.47
C SER A 68 4.05 33.13 -19.14
N GLN A 69 2.98 32.35 -18.94
CA GLN A 69 2.78 31.55 -17.74
C GLN A 69 3.75 30.37 -17.69
N THR A 70 4.02 29.73 -18.84
CA THR A 70 4.98 28.61 -18.90
C THR A 70 6.39 29.05 -18.49
N LEU A 71 6.83 30.23 -18.93
CA LEU A 71 8.15 30.77 -18.57
C LEU A 71 8.25 31.06 -17.06
N ARG A 72 7.22 31.69 -16.48
CA ARG A 72 7.13 31.94 -15.02
C ARG A 72 7.16 30.65 -14.21
N ARG A 73 6.48 29.61 -14.68
CA ARG A 73 6.49 28.27 -14.05
C ARG A 73 7.89 27.65 -14.08
N LYS A 74 8.60 27.70 -15.22
CA LYS A 74 9.98 27.18 -15.34
C LYS A 74 10.94 27.83 -14.35
N TRP A 75 10.91 29.16 -14.23
CA TRP A 75 11.74 29.88 -13.25
C TRP A 75 11.40 29.52 -11.81
N SER A 76 10.11 29.40 -11.49
CA SER A 76 9.66 28.98 -10.16
C SER A 76 10.15 27.57 -9.81
N ILE A 77 10.12 26.64 -10.77
CA ILE A 77 10.63 25.28 -10.60
C ILE A 77 12.15 25.28 -10.39
N ALA A 78 12.90 26.06 -11.18
CA ALA A 78 14.35 26.16 -11.05
C ALA A 78 14.75 26.68 -9.66
N MET A 79 14.07 27.71 -9.17
CA MET A 79 14.30 28.27 -7.82
C MET A 79 14.00 27.24 -6.73
N LEU A 80 12.89 26.51 -6.83
CA LEU A 80 12.52 25.46 -5.87
C LEU A 80 13.51 24.30 -5.88
N ARG A 81 14.01 23.90 -7.05
CA ARG A 81 15.05 22.88 -7.18
C ARG A 81 16.35 23.33 -6.53
N ALA A 82 16.76 24.60 -6.73
CA ALA A 82 17.93 25.17 -6.07
C ALA A 82 17.79 25.22 -4.54
N GLN A 83 16.56 25.42 -4.03
CA GLN A 83 16.23 25.32 -2.61
C GLN A 83 16.29 23.87 -2.07
N GLY A 84 16.40 22.85 -2.95
CA GLY A 84 16.41 21.43 -2.58
C GLY A 84 15.04 20.77 -2.58
N VAL A 85 14.00 21.44 -3.10
CA VAL A 85 12.65 20.88 -3.19
C VAL A 85 12.55 19.90 -4.35
N LYS A 86 12.09 18.67 -4.07
CA LYS A 86 11.91 17.60 -5.07
C LYS A 86 10.63 17.81 -5.89
N VAL A 87 10.73 18.61 -6.94
CA VAL A 87 9.65 18.85 -7.92
C VAL A 87 9.50 17.67 -8.86
N LYS A 88 8.26 17.24 -9.13
CA LYS A 88 7.90 16.11 -10.00
C LYS A 88 6.99 16.56 -11.16
N ASP A 89 7.60 17.07 -12.21
CA ASP A 89 6.97 17.64 -13.39
C ASP A 89 6.72 16.64 -14.52
N ASP A 90 7.51 15.56 -14.62
CA ASP A 90 7.39 14.60 -15.73
C ASP A 90 6.23 13.60 -15.59
N ILE A 91 5.25 13.71 -16.49
CA ILE A 91 4.04 12.88 -16.50
C ILE A 91 4.35 11.44 -16.89
N SER A 92 5.30 11.21 -17.80
CA SER A 92 5.74 9.86 -18.19
C SER A 92 6.37 9.10 -17.02
N LEU A 93 7.19 9.78 -16.20
CA LEU A 93 7.79 9.22 -14.99
C LEU A 93 6.74 8.99 -13.89
N LEU A 94 5.75 9.87 -13.76
CA LEU A 94 4.62 9.67 -12.87
C LEU A 94 3.78 8.44 -13.26
N LYS A 95 3.54 8.22 -14.55
CA LYS A 95 2.88 6.99 -15.06
C LYS A 95 3.70 5.74 -14.72
N LYS A 96 5.00 5.74 -15.01
CA LYS A 96 5.90 4.61 -14.71
C LYS A 96 5.94 4.28 -13.21
N SER A 97 6.06 5.29 -12.36
CA SER A 97 6.09 5.10 -10.90
C SER A 97 4.75 4.64 -10.33
N ALA A 98 3.62 5.17 -10.83
CA ALA A 98 2.29 4.68 -10.47
C ALA A 98 2.12 3.19 -10.86
N ASN A 99 2.54 2.81 -12.07
CA ASN A 99 2.51 1.43 -12.53
C ASN A 99 3.38 0.51 -11.67
N LYS A 100 4.56 0.96 -11.22
CA LYS A 100 5.41 0.21 -10.29
C LYS A 100 4.69 -0.03 -8.95
N VAL A 101 4.01 0.98 -8.41
CA VAL A 101 3.20 0.83 -7.19
C VAL A 101 2.07 -0.19 -7.40
N HIS A 102 1.36 -0.12 -8.53
CA HIS A 102 0.31 -1.10 -8.86
C HIS A 102 0.87 -2.53 -8.96
N LYS A 103 1.99 -2.74 -9.66
CA LYS A 103 2.65 -4.04 -9.78
C LYS A 103 3.07 -4.60 -8.41
N ILE A 104 3.62 -3.77 -7.53
CA ILE A 104 3.99 -4.20 -6.16
C ILE A 104 2.75 -4.62 -5.37
N LYS A 105 1.65 -3.86 -5.46
CA LYS A 105 0.40 -4.20 -4.78
C LYS A 105 -0.20 -5.51 -5.32
N ALA A 106 -0.17 -5.72 -6.64
CA ALA A 106 -0.63 -6.96 -7.27
C ALA A 106 0.20 -8.16 -6.77
N LYS A 107 1.54 -8.08 -6.84
CA LYS A 107 2.44 -9.12 -6.31
C LYS A 107 2.17 -9.44 -4.85
N ARG A 108 1.93 -8.41 -4.02
CA ARG A 108 1.56 -8.61 -2.61
C ARG A 108 0.24 -9.36 -2.50
N ARG A 109 -0.81 -8.89 -3.16
CA ARG A 109 -2.12 -9.56 -3.16
C ARG A 109 -2.00 -11.03 -3.56
N ASP A 110 -1.27 -11.32 -4.62
CA ASP A 110 -1.14 -12.68 -5.14
C ASP A 110 -0.37 -13.58 -4.14
N LYS A 111 0.72 -13.09 -3.53
CA LYS A 111 1.42 -13.79 -2.44
C LYS A 111 0.53 -14.05 -1.22
N TRP A 112 -0.33 -13.11 -0.87
CA TRP A 112 -1.26 -13.27 0.25
C TRP A 112 -2.35 -14.31 -0.06
N ARG A 113 -2.82 -14.37 -1.30
CA ARG A 113 -3.73 -15.41 -1.76
C ARG A 113 -3.07 -16.79 -1.71
N GLU A 114 -1.89 -16.93 -2.28
CA GLU A 114 -1.12 -18.18 -2.26
C GLU A 114 -0.89 -18.68 -0.82
N ARG A 115 -0.53 -17.78 0.11
CA ARG A 115 -0.39 -18.14 1.52
C ARG A 115 -1.68 -18.64 2.15
N ARG A 116 -2.82 -18.05 1.80
CA ARG A 116 -4.13 -18.50 2.31
C ARG A 116 -4.48 -19.89 1.76
N GLU A 117 -4.27 -20.11 0.47
CA GLU A 117 -4.48 -21.40 -0.18
C GLU A 117 -3.58 -22.49 0.44
N GLN A 118 -2.28 -22.20 0.63
CA GLN A 118 -1.35 -23.12 1.29
C GLN A 118 -1.76 -23.44 2.73
N VAL A 119 -2.27 -22.46 3.49
CA VAL A 119 -2.77 -22.71 4.85
C VAL A 119 -4.00 -23.61 4.82
N GLN A 120 -4.94 -23.34 3.92
CA GLN A 120 -6.14 -24.14 3.75
C GLN A 120 -5.80 -25.58 3.35
N GLN A 121 -4.95 -25.77 2.33
CA GLN A 121 -4.49 -27.09 1.91
C GLN A 121 -3.82 -27.86 3.05
N LYS A 122 -2.95 -27.20 3.84
CA LYS A 122 -2.33 -27.82 5.02
C LYS A 122 -3.35 -28.22 6.10
N GLN A 123 -4.46 -27.50 6.23
CA GLN A 123 -5.53 -27.87 7.15
C GLN A 123 -6.30 -29.08 6.63
N GLU A 124 -6.68 -29.07 5.36
CA GLU A 124 -7.36 -30.16 4.66
C GLU A 124 -6.53 -31.45 4.71
N ASP A 125 -5.24 -31.38 4.39
CA ASP A 125 -4.32 -32.54 4.45
C ASP A 125 -4.25 -33.16 5.85
N ARG A 126 -4.23 -32.33 6.89
CA ARG A 126 -4.22 -32.81 8.29
C ARG A 126 -5.53 -33.48 8.65
N GLN A 127 -6.66 -32.92 8.21
CA GLN A 127 -7.98 -33.50 8.44
C GLN A 127 -8.12 -34.82 7.69
N ALA A 128 -7.75 -34.89 6.41
CA ALA A 128 -7.78 -36.10 5.61
C ALA A 128 -6.92 -37.22 6.23
N LYS A 129 -5.69 -36.90 6.69
CA LYS A 129 -4.84 -37.86 7.42
C LYS A 129 -5.49 -38.35 8.70
N ARG A 130 -6.14 -37.46 9.47
CA ARG A 130 -6.85 -37.83 10.70
C ARG A 130 -8.03 -38.75 10.41
N GLU A 131 -8.82 -38.46 9.38
CA GLU A 131 -9.96 -39.28 8.96
C GLU A 131 -9.51 -40.66 8.49
N ALA A 132 -8.48 -40.74 7.64
CA ALA A 132 -7.90 -42.00 7.20
C ALA A 132 -7.41 -42.86 8.38
N ASN A 133 -6.70 -42.25 9.34
CA ASN A 133 -6.25 -42.94 10.56
C ASN A 133 -7.42 -43.45 11.42
N ILE A 134 -8.49 -42.65 11.56
CA ILE A 134 -9.70 -43.06 12.29
C ILE A 134 -10.39 -44.23 11.58
N GLN A 135 -10.53 -44.17 10.26
CA GLN A 135 -11.12 -45.25 9.46
C GLN A 135 -10.28 -46.52 9.55
N GLN A 136 -8.95 -46.43 9.47
CA GLN A 136 -8.05 -47.56 9.63
C GLN A 136 -8.18 -48.20 11.02
N ARG A 137 -8.24 -47.40 12.08
CA ARG A 137 -8.49 -47.90 13.46
C ARG A 137 -9.86 -48.60 13.58
N LYS A 138 -10.91 -48.07 12.94
CA LYS A 138 -12.24 -48.72 12.91
C LYS A 138 -12.17 -50.07 12.18
N LYS A 139 -11.55 -50.12 10.99
CA LYS A 139 -11.35 -51.37 10.22
C LYS A 139 -10.55 -52.41 11.00
N GLN A 140 -9.43 -52.01 11.63
CA GLN A 140 -8.61 -52.89 12.48
C GLN A 140 -9.40 -53.45 13.68
N ARG A 141 -10.21 -52.62 14.35
CA ARG A 141 -11.09 -53.08 15.45
C ARG A 141 -12.10 -54.12 14.95
N LEU A 142 -12.74 -53.88 13.80
CA LEU A 142 -13.68 -54.81 13.18
C LEU A 142 -12.97 -56.13 12.81
N ALA A 143 -11.84 -56.07 12.12
CA ALA A 143 -11.05 -57.24 11.72
C ALA A 143 -10.59 -58.06 12.94
N LYS A 144 -10.17 -57.41 14.03
CA LYS A 144 -9.81 -58.09 15.29
C LYS A 144 -11.00 -58.80 15.93
N LYS A 145 -12.20 -58.17 15.92
CA LYS A 145 -13.43 -58.81 16.39
C LYS A 145 -13.79 -60.03 15.53
N LEU A 146 -13.75 -59.88 14.20
CA LEU A 146 -14.02 -60.96 13.25
C LEU A 146 -13.05 -62.14 13.46
N ARG A 147 -11.74 -61.87 13.57
CA ARG A 147 -10.72 -62.90 13.81
C ARG A 147 -10.97 -63.67 15.12
N LYS A 148 -11.34 -62.96 16.20
CA LYS A 148 -11.69 -63.61 17.48
C LYS A 148 -12.95 -64.46 17.38
N ALA A 149 -13.95 -64.02 16.62
CA ALA A 149 -15.19 -64.77 16.43
C ALA A 149 -14.97 -66.04 15.59
N LYS A 150 -14.15 -65.96 14.51
CA LYS A 150 -13.69 -67.11 13.72
C LYS A 150 -12.95 -68.14 14.58
N HIS A 151 -11.97 -67.72 15.38
CA HIS A 151 -11.20 -68.63 16.25
C HIS A 151 -12.08 -69.35 17.29
N ARG A 152 -13.19 -68.73 17.72
CA ARG A 152 -14.16 -69.32 18.65
C ARG A 152 -15.27 -70.12 17.95
N GLY A 153 -15.18 -70.35 16.63
CA GLY A 153 -16.19 -71.08 15.86
C GLY A 153 -17.53 -70.37 15.70
N ARG A 154 -17.65 -69.08 16.04
CA ARG A 154 -18.90 -68.31 15.99
C ARG A 154 -19.22 -67.72 14.61
N VAL A 155 -18.31 -67.84 13.64
CA VAL A 155 -18.49 -67.33 12.27
C VAL A 155 -17.93 -68.38 11.31
N PHE A 156 -18.80 -68.94 10.47
CA PHE A 156 -18.44 -69.84 9.39
C PHE A 156 -17.99 -69.01 8.18
N ASN A 157 -16.94 -69.44 7.48
CA ASN A 157 -16.53 -68.75 6.26
C ASN A 157 -17.62 -68.96 5.20
N LEU A 158 -18.24 -67.87 4.74
CA LEU A 158 -18.80 -67.78 3.41
C LEU A 158 -17.80 -66.90 2.65
N ASP A 159 -17.20 -67.50 1.62
CA ASP A 159 -16.19 -66.89 0.76
C ASP A 159 -16.71 -65.63 0.05
#